data_AF-A0A6I1U009-F1
#
_entry.id   AF-A0A6I1U009-F1
#
_cell.length_a   1.000
_cell.length_b   1.000
_cell.length_c   1.000
_cell.angle_alpha   90.00
_cell.angle_beta   90.00
_cell.angle_gamma   90.00
#
_symmetry.space_group_name_H-M   'P 1'
#
loop_
_entity.id
_entity.type
_entity.pdbx_description
1 polymer ?
#
loop_
_entity_poly.entity_id
_entity_poly.type
_entity_poly.pdbx_seq_one_letter_code
_entity_poly.pdbx_strand_id
1 'polypeptide(L)' 'LFKRNALLVACEELEMKFNADIELTTVKKGRKVIGYEMVIRDRRKPTTADIIVEAEKRSHQTDIYDFL' A
#
# COMPACT_ATOMS: atom_id res chain seq x y z
N LEU A 1 -22.91 -7.81 -6.23
CA LEU A 1 -23.28 -7.29 -4.90
C LEU A 1 -22.06 -7.08 -4.01
N PHE A 2 -21.28 -8.13 -3.70
CA PHE A 2 -20.10 -8.02 -2.83
C PHE A 2 -19.10 -6.92 -3.23
N LYS A 3 -18.62 -6.87 -4.49
CA LYS A 3 -17.68 -5.83 -4.95
C LYS A 3 -18.20 -4.42 -4.68
N ARG A 4 -19.46 -4.15 -5.05
CA ARG A 4 -20.05 -2.82 -4.92
C ARG A 4 -20.28 -2.45 -3.46
N ASN A 5 -20.86 -3.35 -2.67
CA ASN A 5 -21.31 -3.02 -1.32
C ASN A 5 -20.18 -3.06 -0.28
N ALA A 6 -19.11 -3.82 -0.53
CA ALA A 6 -18.01 -3.97 0.41
C ALA A 6 -16.73 -3.34 -0.12
N LEU A 7 -16.23 -3.81 -1.27
CA LEU A 7 -14.89 -3.42 -1.75
C LEU A 7 -14.84 -1.97 -2.22
N LEU A 8 -15.82 -1.50 -2.98
CA LEU A 8 -15.83 -0.11 -3.45
C LEU A 8 -16.03 0.88 -2.30
N VAL A 9 -16.93 0.56 -1.36
CA VAL A 9 -17.13 1.39 -0.15
C VAL A 9 -15.84 1.45 0.67
N ALA A 10 -15.15 0.30 0.85
CA ALA A 10 -13.87 0.27 1.54
C ALA A 10 -12.79 1.09 0.80
N CYS A 11 -12.73 1.03 -0.53
CA CYS A 11 -11.81 1.86 -1.31
C CYS A 11 -12.07 3.35 -1.06
N GLU A 12 -13.31 3.80 -1.21
CA GLU A 12 -13.69 5.22 -1.03
C GLU A 12 -13.33 5.73 0.37
N GLU A 13 -13.65 4.94 1.41
CA GLU A 13 -13.31 5.33 2.78
C GLU A 13 -11.80 5.43 3.01
N LEU A 14 -11.03 4.49 2.47
CA LEU A 14 -9.58 4.47 2.65
C LEU A 14 -8.90 5.62 1.89
N GLU A 15 -9.32 5.90 0.67
CA GLU A 15 -8.82 7.04 -0.12
C GLU A 15 -9.10 8.36 0.60
N MET A 16 -10.33 8.56 1.10
CA MET A 16 -10.72 9.79 1.79
C MET A 16 -10.03 9.98 3.16
N LYS A 17 -9.97 8.93 3.98
CA LYS A 17 -9.50 9.06 5.37
C LYS A 17 -7.99 9.00 5.50
N PHE A 18 -7.32 8.23 4.64
CA PHE A 18 -5.88 7.97 4.75
C PHE A 18 -5.06 8.65 3.65
N ASN A 19 -5.70 9.39 2.72
CA ASN A 19 -5.03 9.96 1.55
C ASN A 19 -4.20 8.88 0.83
N ALA A 20 -4.77 7.69 0.71
CA ALA A 20 -4.19 6.56 0.02
C ALA A 20 -4.69 6.51 -1.43
N ASP A 21 -3.95 5.82 -2.28
CA ASP A 21 -4.32 5.54 -3.66
C ASP A 21 -4.56 4.05 -3.83
N ILE A 22 -5.75 3.69 -4.32
CA ILE A 22 -6.21 2.31 -4.30
C ILE A 22 -6.54 1.82 -5.70
N GLU A 23 -5.94 0.69 -6.05
CA GLU A 23 -6.19 0.01 -7.30
C GLU A 23 -6.87 -1.34 -7.01
N LEU A 24 -8.12 -1.48 -7.48
CA LEU A 24 -8.92 -2.71 -7.28
C LEU A 24 -9.14 -3.45 -8.60
N THR A 25 -8.45 -4.56 -8.78
CA THR A 25 -8.53 -5.40 -9.98
C THR A 25 -9.40 -6.62 -9.74
N THR A 26 -10.32 -6.90 -10.68
CA THR A 26 -11.13 -8.12 -10.63
C THR A 26 -10.39 -9.27 -11.31
N VAL A 27 -10.08 -10.33 -10.57
CA VAL A 27 -9.43 -11.53 -11.12
C VAL A 27 -10.49 -12.48 -11.66
N LYS A 28 -10.36 -12.88 -12.93
CA LYS A 28 -11.33 -13.75 -13.64
C LYS A 28 -10.65 -14.99 -14.21
N LYS A 29 -11.41 -16.09 -14.26
CA LYS A 29 -11.11 -17.28 -15.06
C LYS A 29 -12.21 -17.42 -16.12
N GLY A 30 -11.94 -16.93 -17.33
CA GLY A 30 -12.95 -16.75 -18.37
C GLY A 30 -14.03 -15.75 -17.93
N ARG A 31 -15.31 -16.16 -17.96
CA ARG A 31 -16.44 -15.31 -17.53
C ARG A 31 -16.66 -15.31 -16.01
N LYS A 32 -16.05 -16.25 -15.28
CA LYS A 32 -16.24 -16.39 -13.83
C LYS A 32 -15.26 -15.49 -13.08
N VAL A 33 -15.77 -14.69 -12.15
CA VAL A 33 -14.93 -13.97 -11.18
C VAL A 33 -14.44 -14.97 -10.14
N ILE A 34 -13.12 -15.03 -9.94
CA ILE A 34 -12.47 -15.94 -8.99
C ILE A 34 -11.90 -15.21 -7.77
N GLY A 35 -11.69 -13.89 -7.86
CA GLY A 35 -11.17 -13.10 -6.75
C GLY A 35 -11.03 -11.63 -7.10
N TYR A 36 -10.47 -10.89 -6.16
CA TYR A 36 -10.11 -9.48 -6.30
C TYR A 36 -8.72 -9.28 -5.74
N GLU A 37 -7.96 -8.41 -6.39
CA GLU A 37 -6.65 -7.97 -5.93
C GLU A 37 -6.74 -6.46 -5.66
N MET A 38 -6.24 -6.05 -4.49
CA MET A 38 -6.26 -4.65 -4.06
C MET A 38 -4.84 -4.22 -3.73
N VAL A 39 -4.38 -3.16 -4.37
CA VAL A 39 -3.10 -2.51 -4.08
C VAL A 39 -3.39 -1.16 -3.44
N ILE A 40 -2.81 -0.92 -2.27
CA ILE A 40 -2.97 0.32 -1.50
C ILE A 40 -1.60 1.00 -1.44
N ARG A 41 -1.52 2.24 -1.93
CA ARG A 41 -0.32 3.06 -1.92
C ARG A 41 -0.53 4.24 -0.99
N ASP A 42 0.24 4.32 0.09
CA ASP A 42 0.17 5.46 1.00
C ASP A 42 0.80 6.69 0.31
N ARG A 43 0.04 7.78 0.16
CA ARG A 43 0.55 9.05 -0.39
C ARG A 43 0.83 10.10 0.68
N ARG A 44 0.78 9.74 1.96
CA ARG A 44 1.19 10.65 3.03
C ARG A 44 2.66 11.00 2.84
N LYS A 45 2.97 12.30 2.95
CA LYS A 45 4.37 12.72 3.06
C LYS A 45 4.91 12.13 4.37
N PRO A 46 6.09 11.48 4.36
CA PRO A 46 6.69 11.01 5.59
C PRO A 46 6.86 12.22 6.52
N THR A 47 6.45 12.07 7.77
CA THR A 47 6.68 13.13 8.74
C THR A 47 8.16 13.22 9.08
N THR A 48 8.59 14.36 9.63
CA THR A 48 9.98 14.55 10.05
C THR A 48 10.46 13.44 10.99
N ALA A 49 9.55 12.93 11.85
CA ALA A 49 9.82 11.79 12.72
C ALA A 49 10.09 10.50 11.92
N ASP A 50 9.27 10.19 10.91
CA ASP A 50 9.44 9.01 10.06
C ASP A 50 10.77 9.07 9.28
N ILE A 51 11.12 10.26 8.78
CA ILE A 51 12.39 10.50 8.06
C ILE A 51 13.59 10.29 8.99
N ILE A 52 13.51 10.76 10.24
CA ILE A 52 14.58 10.56 11.22
C ILE A 52 14.76 9.07 11.54
N VAL A 53 13.66 8.34 11.75
CA VAL A 53 13.71 6.89 12.01
C VAL A 53 14.26 6.12 10.80
N GLU A 54 13.88 6.49 9.58
CA GLU A 54 14.47 5.90 8.36
C GLU A 54 15.96 6.24 8.21
N ALA A 55 16.36 7.47 8.54
CA ALA A 55 17.76 7.89 8.51
C ALA A 55 18.62 7.14 9.55
N GLU A 56 18.10 6.93 10.76
CA GLU A 56 18.74 6.10 11.78
C GLU A 56 18.86 4.64 11.33
N LYS A 57 17.79 4.05 10.78
CA LYS A 57 17.86 2.68 10.23
C LYS A 57 18.93 2.56 9.14
N ARG A 58 19.03 3.55 8.25
CA ARG A 58 20.05 3.59 7.20
C ARG A 58 21.46 3.83 7.73
N SER A 59 21.62 4.62 8.79
CA SER A 59 22.96 4.85 9.38
C SER A 59 23.53 3.61 10.07
N HIS A 60 22.64 2.75 10.58
CA HIS A 60 23.02 1.46 11.17
C HIS A 60 23.13 0.32 10.15
N GLN A 61 22.77 0.57 8.88
CA GLN A 61 22.97 -0.38 7.80
C GLN A 61 24.44 -0.31 7.39
N THR A 62 25.23 -1.29 7.81
CA THR A 62 26.61 -1.47 7.31
C THR A 62 26.53 -2.30 6.03
N ASP A 63 27.16 -1.83 4.95
CA ASP A 63 27.23 -2.64 3.73
C ASP A 63 28.27 -3.75 3.95
N ILE A 64 28.01 -4.96 3.44
CA ILE A 64 28.93 -6.11 3.64
C ILE A 64 30.34 -5.80 3.09
N TYR A 65 30.43 -4.88 2.11
CA TYR A 65 31.68 -4.41 1.52
C TYR A 65 32.49 -3.45 2.42
N ASP A 66 31.92 -2.93 3.51
CA ASP A 66 32.67 -2.09 4.47
C ASP A 66 33.65 -2.90 5.34
N PHE A 67 33.59 -4.24 5.27
CA PHE A 67 34.42 -5.17 6.05
C PHE A 67 35.41 -6.00 5.21
N LEU A 68 35.56 -5.71 3.91
CA LEU A 68 36.52 -6.36 2.99
C LEU A 68 37.65 -5.38 2.62
#